data_AF-A0A816G579-F1
#
_entry.id   AF-A0A816G579-F1
#
_cell.length_a   1.000
_cell.length_b   1.000
_cell.length_c   1.000
_cell.angle_alpha   90.00
_cell.angle_beta   90.00
_cell.angle_gamma   90.00
#
_symmetry.space_group_name_H-M   'P 1'
#
loop_
_entity.id
_entity.type
_entity.pdbx_description
1 polymer ?
#
loop_
_entity_poly.entity_id
_entity_poly.type
_entity_poly.pdbx_seq_one_letter_code
_entity_poly.pdbx_strand_id
1 'polypeptide(L)'
;FSHFRYIDDIFFTWNDSQEELEKLLNKLNCHHPNIKLEYKIGQSLPFLDVLLTNNNGILSTSVYHKPAAEPYVVPFASDHPRHTFRNIVRAALIRAIRYSSTFEAFNTERRNIRLTLLCNRYPSTYINREFRKFFDQYNLFDSYSSILPMIGNESQFIAIYNKIAPTPTTRQSQ
;
A
#
# COMPACT_ATOMS: atom_id res chain seq x y z
N PHE A 1 -11.92 21.19 28.41
CA PHE A 1 -10.73 21.18 27.52
C PHE A 1 -11.13 20.59 26.18
N SER A 2 -11.34 21.41 25.16
CA SER A 2 -11.59 20.94 23.79
C SER A 2 -10.25 20.75 23.08
N HIS A 3 -9.91 19.51 22.74
CA HIS A 3 -8.74 19.21 21.92
C HIS A 3 -9.15 19.26 20.45
N PHE A 4 -8.65 20.24 19.70
CA PHE A 4 -8.80 20.28 18.24
C PHE A 4 -7.70 19.43 17.61
N ARG A 5 -8.07 18.47 16.77
CA ARG A 5 -7.13 17.60 16.06
C ARG A 5 -6.94 18.16 14.65
N TYR A 6 -5.73 18.64 14.34
CA TYR A 6 -5.37 19.00 12.98
C TYR A 6 -5.08 17.72 12.17
N ILE A 7 -5.42 17.75 10.89
CA ILE A 7 -5.03 16.70 9.93
C ILE A 7 -3.64 17.10 9.44
N ASP A 8 -2.62 16.34 9.82
CA ASP A 8 -1.22 16.70 9.53
C ASP A 8 -0.84 16.45 8.06
N ASP A 9 -1.41 15.41 7.44
CA ASP A 9 -1.09 15.00 6.06
C ASP A 9 -2.33 15.05 5.16
N ILE A 10 -2.24 15.82 4.06
CA ILE A 10 -3.31 15.97 3.06
C ILE A 10 -2.74 15.68 1.68
N PHE A 11 -3.51 14.96 0.85
CA PHE A 11 -3.28 14.90 -0.59
C PHE A 11 -4.54 15.35 -1.33
N PHE A 12 -4.37 15.95 -2.49
CA PHE A 12 -5.48 16.30 -3.38
C PHE A 12 -4.98 16.35 -4.83
N THR A 13 -5.91 16.25 -5.77
CA THR A 13 -5.65 16.42 -7.20
C THR A 13 -6.05 17.83 -7.63
N TRP A 14 -5.34 18.38 -8.60
CA TRP A 14 -5.61 19.71 -9.15
C TRP A 14 -5.79 19.63 -10.66
N ASN A 15 -6.83 20.31 -11.18
CA ASN A 15 -7.21 20.22 -12.60
C ASN A 15 -6.78 21.45 -13.40
N ASP A 16 -6.56 22.59 -12.74
CA ASP A 16 -6.18 23.83 -13.41
C ASP A 16 -4.65 23.95 -13.55
N SER A 17 -4.17 25.12 -13.96
CA SER A 17 -2.74 25.36 -14.15
C SER A 17 -1.95 25.23 -12.85
N GLN A 18 -0.68 24.84 -12.96
CA GLN A 18 0.25 24.82 -11.83
C GLN A 18 0.42 26.22 -11.20
N GLU A 19 0.35 27.29 -12.01
CA GLU A 19 0.46 28.67 -11.51
C GLU A 19 -0.69 29.03 -10.55
N GLU A 20 -1.92 28.60 -10.86
CA GLU A 20 -3.06 28.83 -9.97
C GLU A 20 -2.96 28.00 -8.69
N LEU A 21 -2.45 26.77 -8.78
CA LEU A 21 -2.16 25.94 -7.61
C LEU A 21 -1.14 26.62 -6.69
N GLU A 22 -0.04 27.14 -7.25
CA GLU A 22 0.98 27.84 -6.48
C GLU A 22 0.45 29.13 -5.84
N LYS A 23 -0.40 29.89 -6.55
CA LYS A 23 -1.09 31.06 -5.96
C LYS A 23 -1.96 30.67 -4.76
N LEU A 24 -2.72 29.57 -4.88
CA LEU A 24 -3.53 29.04 -3.78
C LEU A 24 -2.67 28.63 -2.58
N LEU A 25 -1.61 27.86 -2.82
CA LEU A 25 -0.71 27.37 -1.77
C LEU A 25 0.01 28.52 -1.05
N ASN A 26 0.43 29.55 -1.79
CA ASN A 26 1.01 30.76 -1.22
C ASN A 26 0.00 31.52 -0.35
N LYS A 27 -1.25 31.65 -0.82
CA LYS A 27 -2.32 32.28 -0.03
C LYS A 27 -2.59 31.54 1.27
N LEU A 28 -2.61 30.20 1.23
CA LEU A 28 -2.80 29.36 2.41
C LEU A 28 -1.62 29.49 3.39
N ASN A 29 -0.39 29.54 2.90
CA ASN A 29 0.80 29.76 3.71
C ASN A 29 0.87 31.13 4.38
N CYS A 30 0.22 32.14 3.81
CA CYS A 30 0.11 33.47 4.41
C CYS A 30 -1.09 33.62 5.35
N HIS A 31 -2.00 32.65 5.39
CA HIS A 31 -3.27 32.78 6.11
C HIS A 31 -3.09 32.79 7.64
N HIS A 32 -2.16 32.01 8.17
CA HIS A 32 -1.95 31.92 9.62
C HIS A 32 -0.46 32.01 9.98
N PRO A 33 -0.05 32.96 10.84
CA PRO A 33 1.36 33.25 11.09
C PRO A 33 2.14 32.07 11.69
N ASN A 34 1.43 31.16 12.37
CA ASN A 34 2.04 30.00 13.03
C ASN A 34 1.87 28.67 12.27
N ILE A 35 1.20 28.66 11.11
CA ILE A 35 1.00 27.43 10.32
C ILE A 35 1.65 27.62 8.95
N LYS A 36 2.67 26.81 8.68
CA LYS A 36 3.30 26.73 7.36
C LYS A 36 3.02 25.36 6.76
N LEU A 37 2.44 25.34 5.58
CA LEU A 37 2.25 24.17 4.74
C LEU A 37 3.54 23.86 3.99
N GLU A 38 4.07 22.67 4.25
CA GLU A 38 5.04 22.03 3.37
C GLU A 38 4.27 21.23 2.32
N TYR A 39 4.60 21.42 1.04
CA TYR A 39 3.90 20.74 -0.05
C TYR A 39 4.88 20.22 -1.10
N LYS A 40 4.45 19.18 -1.81
CA LYS A 40 5.14 18.63 -2.97
C LYS A 40 4.13 18.51 -4.10
N ILE A 41 4.53 18.92 -5.29
CA ILE A 41 3.73 18.84 -6.51
C ILE A 41 4.48 17.91 -7.46
N GLY A 42 3.77 16.96 -8.06
CA GLY A 42 4.37 16.00 -8.95
C GLY A 42 3.35 15.01 -9.49
N GLN A 43 3.74 14.35 -10.58
CA GLN A 43 2.93 13.30 -11.18
C GLN A 43 2.88 12.05 -10.31
N SER A 44 4.00 11.71 -9.65
CA SER A 44 4.12 10.62 -8.70
C SER A 44 4.61 11.12 -7.36
N LEU A 45 3.84 10.90 -6.30
CA LEU A 45 4.17 11.37 -4.96
C LEU A 45 3.86 10.30 -3.90
N PRO A 46 4.75 10.11 -2.92
CA PRO A 46 4.45 9.28 -1.77
C PRO A 46 3.47 10.01 -0.83
N PHE A 47 2.46 9.28 -0.37
CA PHE A 47 1.54 9.69 0.68
C PHE A 47 1.36 8.53 1.65
N LEU A 48 1.86 8.69 2.88
CA LEU A 48 1.96 7.61 3.87
C LEU A 48 2.71 6.39 3.30
N ASP A 49 2.06 5.23 3.28
CA ASP A 49 2.59 3.96 2.76
C ASP A 49 2.23 3.70 1.28
N VAL A 50 1.66 4.69 0.60
CA VAL A 50 1.14 4.58 -0.78
C VAL A 50 1.88 5.53 -1.69
N LEU A 51 2.29 5.05 -2.86
CA LEU A 51 2.77 5.86 -3.96
C LEU A 51 1.59 6.15 -4.88
N LEU A 52 1.21 7.42 -4.95
CA LEU A 52 0.17 7.92 -5.83
C LEU A 52 0.80 8.33 -7.15
N THR A 53 0.28 7.84 -8.28
CA THR A 53 0.76 8.20 -9.62
C THR A 53 -0.42 8.59 -10.50
N ASN A 54 -0.40 9.82 -11.01
CA ASN A 54 -1.38 10.33 -11.96
C ASN A 54 -1.00 9.93 -13.40
N ASN A 55 -1.78 9.03 -13.98
CA ASN A 55 -1.67 8.61 -15.37
C ASN A 55 -2.70 9.37 -16.21
N ASN A 56 -2.38 10.60 -16.61
CA ASN A 56 -3.22 11.43 -17.49
C ASN A 56 -4.68 11.56 -17.02
N GLY A 57 -4.88 11.84 -15.73
CA GLY A 57 -6.20 11.98 -15.11
C GLY A 57 -6.70 10.72 -14.40
N ILE A 58 -6.03 9.58 -14.58
CA ILE A 58 -6.34 8.33 -13.88
C ILE A 58 -5.35 8.14 -12.73
N LEU A 59 -5.84 8.23 -11.49
CA LEU A 59 -5.01 7.99 -10.31
C LEU A 59 -4.77 6.49 -10.13
N SER A 60 -3.49 6.10 -10.09
CA SER A 60 -3.04 4.77 -9.76
C SER A 60 -2.30 4.76 -8.43
N THR A 61 -2.37 3.64 -7.73
CA THR A 61 -1.74 3.46 -6.41
C THR A 61 -0.86 2.23 -6.41
N SER A 62 0.26 2.33 -5.70
CA SER A 62 1.14 1.20 -5.40
C SER A 62 1.71 1.35 -4.00
N VAL A 63 2.33 0.30 -3.48
CA VAL A 63 3.02 0.39 -2.20
C VAL A 63 4.26 1.29 -2.33
N TYR A 64 4.37 2.29 -1.43
CA TYR A 64 5.58 3.08 -1.33
C TYR A 64 6.62 2.39 -0.43
N HIS A 65 7.86 2.31 -0.92
CA HIS A 65 9.03 1.90 -0.15
C HIS A 65 9.99 3.08 -0.06
N LYS A 66 10.30 3.52 1.16
CA LYS A 66 11.26 4.60 1.38
C LYS A 66 12.65 4.14 0.87
N PRO A 67 13.31 4.88 -0.04
CA PRO A 67 14.58 4.45 -0.63
C PRO A 67 15.70 4.13 0.36
N ALA A 68 15.72 4.83 1.50
CA ALA A 68 16.72 4.66 2.55
C ALA A 68 16.27 3.73 3.71
N ALA A 69 15.04 3.21 3.66
CA ALA A 69 14.59 2.27 4.68
C ALA A 69 14.98 0.86 4.26
N GLU A 70 15.82 0.21 5.06
CA GLU A 70 15.93 -1.24 4.96
C GLU A 70 14.54 -1.85 5.18
N PRO A 71 14.12 -2.83 4.38
CA PRO A 71 12.86 -3.54 4.60
C PRO A 71 13.04 -4.43 5.83
N TYR A 72 12.97 -3.81 7.00
CA TYR A 72 13.15 -4.49 8.27
C TYR A 72 11.96 -5.40 8.51
N VAL A 73 12.23 -6.69 8.43
CA VAL A 73 11.33 -7.75 8.83
C VAL A 73 12.06 -8.58 9.86
N VAL A 74 11.36 -9.03 10.89
CA VAL A 74 11.93 -9.90 11.91
C VAL A 74 12.63 -11.10 11.23
N PRO A 75 13.94 -11.33 11.46
CA PRO A 75 14.63 -12.48 10.90
C PRO A 75 14.02 -13.80 11.37
N PHE A 76 13.94 -14.79 10.47
CA PHE A 76 13.29 -16.07 10.77
C PHE A 76 13.99 -16.89 11.87
N ALA A 77 15.27 -16.62 12.11
CA ALA A 77 16.08 -17.27 13.14
C ALA A 77 15.88 -16.68 14.54
N SER A 78 15.10 -15.60 14.67
CA SER A 78 14.80 -15.01 15.98
C SER A 78 13.88 -15.91 16.81
N ASP A 79 13.91 -15.74 18.13
CA ASP A 79 13.12 -16.52 19.09
C ASP A 79 11.67 -16.02 19.21
N HIS A 80 11.07 -15.61 18.10
CA HIS A 80 9.69 -15.14 18.09
C HIS A 80 8.70 -16.30 17.88
N PRO A 81 7.50 -16.22 18.48
CA PRO A 81 6.47 -17.22 18.24
C PRO A 81 6.14 -17.39 16.76
N ARG A 82 5.82 -18.63 16.36
CA ARG A 82 5.51 -18.96 14.95
C ARG A 82 4.37 -18.13 14.35
N HIS A 83 3.42 -17.68 15.18
CA HIS A 83 2.31 -16.85 14.73
C HIS A 83 2.76 -15.45 14.30
N THR A 84 3.83 -14.89 14.89
CA THR A 84 4.38 -13.58 14.51
C THR A 84 4.84 -13.59 13.06
N PHE A 85 5.65 -14.59 12.68
CA PHE A 85 6.12 -14.75 11.30
C PHE A 85 4.96 -14.92 10.31
N ARG A 86 3.91 -15.66 10.69
CA ARG A 86 2.71 -15.81 9.86
C ARG A 86 1.96 -14.50 9.68
N ASN A 87 1.83 -13.72 10.76
CA ASN A 87 1.15 -12.43 10.74
C ASN A 87 1.90 -11.40 9.89
N ILE A 88 3.23 -11.41 9.93
CA ILE A 88 4.07 -10.58 9.05
C ILE A 88 3.74 -10.85 7.58
N VAL A 89 3.78 -12.12 7.16
CA VAL A 89 3.48 -12.50 5.76
C VAL A 89 2.05 -12.09 5.38
N ARG A 90 1.08 -12.37 6.25
CA ARG A 90 -0.33 -12.04 6.03
C ARG A 90 -0.54 -10.53 5.90
N ALA A 91 0.01 -9.74 6.82
CA ALA A 91 -0.13 -8.29 6.82
C ALA A 91 0.49 -7.67 5.56
N ALA A 92 1.67 -8.15 5.15
CA ALA A 92 2.34 -7.68 3.93
C ALA A 92 1.48 -7.96 2.68
N LEU A 93 0.90 -9.16 2.56
CA LEU A 93 0.03 -9.50 1.43
C LEU A 93 -1.28 -8.70 1.41
N ILE A 94 -1.91 -8.48 2.58
CA ILE A 94 -3.09 -7.61 2.70
C ILE A 94 -2.76 -6.19 2.25
N ARG A 95 -1.62 -5.64 2.72
CA ARG A 95 -1.16 -4.31 2.35
C ARG A 95 -0.91 -4.20 0.84
N ALA A 96 -0.23 -5.18 0.26
CA ALA A 96 0.02 -5.24 -1.18
C ALA A 96 -1.26 -5.18 -2.00
N ILE A 97 -2.31 -5.90 -1.58
CA ILE A 97 -3.61 -5.90 -2.25
C ILE A 97 -4.30 -4.55 -2.07
N ARG A 98 -4.32 -4.01 -0.84
CA ARG A 98 -5.03 -2.75 -0.55
C ARG A 98 -4.42 -1.54 -1.25
N TYR A 99 -3.11 -1.49 -1.38
CA TYR A 99 -2.42 -0.30 -1.88
C TYR A 99 -2.10 -0.36 -3.37
N SER A 100 -2.39 -1.47 -4.04
CA SER A 100 -2.20 -1.60 -5.48
C SER A 100 -3.51 -1.39 -6.21
N SER A 101 -3.57 -0.41 -7.12
CA SER A 101 -4.74 -0.22 -7.97
C SER A 101 -4.77 -1.17 -9.17
N THR A 102 -3.64 -1.77 -9.52
CA THR A 102 -3.51 -2.68 -10.68
C THR A 102 -2.91 -4.02 -10.28
N PHE A 103 -3.21 -5.04 -11.09
CA PHE A 103 -2.63 -6.38 -10.92
C PHE A 103 -1.10 -6.37 -11.06
N GLU A 104 -0.56 -5.53 -11.94
CA GLU A 104 0.88 -5.38 -12.13
C GLU A 104 1.58 -4.80 -10.90
N ALA A 105 1.02 -3.72 -10.32
CA ALA A 105 1.52 -3.12 -9.10
C ALA A 105 1.51 -4.14 -7.94
N PHE A 106 0.41 -4.89 -7.80
CA PHE A 106 0.31 -5.95 -6.81
C PHE A 106 1.35 -7.05 -7.03
N ASN A 107 1.55 -7.50 -8.27
CA ASN A 107 2.51 -8.54 -8.58
C ASN A 107 3.94 -8.12 -8.29
N THR A 108 4.29 -6.88 -8.61
CA THR A 108 5.59 -6.28 -8.28
C THR A 108 5.78 -6.27 -6.78
N GLU A 109 4.80 -5.79 -6.01
CA GLU A 109 4.89 -5.77 -4.56
C GLU A 109 4.99 -7.17 -3.95
N ARG A 110 4.20 -8.13 -4.44
CA ARG A 110 4.27 -9.53 -4.01
C ARG A 110 5.66 -10.13 -4.22
N ARG A 111 6.33 -9.80 -5.34
CA ARG A 111 7.72 -10.22 -5.59
C ARG A 111 8.67 -9.57 -4.57
N ASN A 112 8.51 -8.27 -4.31
CA ASN A 112 9.29 -7.55 -3.30
C ASN A 112 9.14 -8.16 -1.90
N ILE A 113 7.91 -8.52 -1.50
CA ILE A 113 7.63 -9.22 -0.24
C ILE A 113 8.39 -10.55 -0.18
N ARG A 114 8.31 -11.35 -1.25
CA ARG A 114 9.02 -12.64 -1.32
C ARG A 114 10.53 -12.44 -1.17
N LEU A 115 11.11 -11.48 -1.90
CA LEU A 115 12.55 -11.17 -1.82
C LEU A 115 12.94 -10.74 -0.41
N THR A 116 12.16 -9.85 0.20
CA THR A 116 12.37 -9.38 1.58
C THR A 116 12.38 -10.54 2.57
N LEU A 117 11.44 -11.47 2.48
CA LEU A 117 11.38 -12.65 3.35
C LEU A 117 12.58 -13.57 3.14
N LEU A 118 13.01 -13.79 1.89
CA LEU A 118 14.19 -14.60 1.57
C LEU A 118 15.47 -13.97 2.14
N CYS A 119 15.64 -12.66 1.99
CA CYS A 119 16.77 -11.92 2.58
C CYS A 119 16.79 -12.04 4.11
N ASN A 120 15.61 -12.09 4.75
CA ASN A 120 15.45 -12.30 6.19
C ASN A 120 15.44 -13.78 6.62
N ARG A 121 16.01 -14.66 5.79
CA ARG A 121 16.24 -16.10 6.06
C ARG A 121 14.98 -16.94 6.27
N TYR A 122 13.83 -16.51 5.76
CA TYR A 122 12.63 -17.35 5.75
C TYR A 122 12.81 -18.50 4.73
N PRO A 123 12.58 -19.77 5.11
CA PRO A 123 12.63 -20.89 4.18
C PRO A 123 11.65 -20.71 3.02
N SER A 124 12.07 -21.01 1.79
CA SER A 124 11.22 -20.91 0.60
C SER A 124 9.94 -21.75 0.73
N THR A 125 10.04 -22.92 1.36
CA THR A 125 8.91 -23.82 1.66
C THR A 125 7.91 -23.18 2.62
N TYR A 126 8.39 -22.43 3.63
CA TYR A 126 7.55 -21.66 4.54
C TYR A 126 6.82 -20.54 3.80
N ILE A 127 7.55 -19.74 3.01
CA ILE A 127 6.96 -18.63 2.23
C ILE A 127 5.87 -19.16 1.29
N ASN A 128 6.16 -20.21 0.52
CA ASN A 128 5.19 -20.83 -0.38
C ASN A 128 3.96 -21.30 0.39
N ARG A 129 4.14 -21.98 1.52
CA ARG A 129 3.02 -22.46 2.34
C ARG A 129 2.14 -21.31 2.85
N GLU A 130 2.73 -20.24 3.37
CA GLU A 130 1.94 -19.11 3.90
C GLU A 130 1.24 -18.30 2.80
N PHE A 131 1.89 -18.12 1.64
CA PHE A 131 1.24 -17.50 0.46
C PHE A 131 0.05 -18.36 -0.01
N ARG A 132 0.23 -19.69 -0.08
CA ARG A 132 -0.84 -20.62 -0.45
C ARG A 132 -2.02 -20.51 0.49
N LYS A 133 -1.77 -20.65 1.80
CA LYS A 133 -2.81 -20.51 2.84
C LYS A 133 -3.54 -19.17 2.76
N PHE A 134 -2.83 -18.09 2.44
CA PHE A 134 -3.44 -16.78 2.29
C PHE A 134 -4.41 -16.74 1.11
N PHE A 135 -3.99 -17.19 -0.08
CA PHE A 135 -4.87 -17.17 -1.26
C PHE A 135 -5.99 -18.23 -1.21
N ASP A 136 -5.73 -19.39 -0.61
CA ASP A 136 -6.74 -20.45 -0.39
C ASP A 136 -7.93 -19.90 0.42
N GLN A 137 -7.69 -19.04 1.42
CA GLN A 137 -8.75 -18.44 2.24
C GLN A 137 -9.77 -17.64 1.41
N TYR A 138 -9.39 -17.15 0.24
CA TYR A 138 -10.26 -16.32 -0.60
C TYR A 138 -10.80 -17.07 -1.83
N ASN A 139 -10.59 -18.39 -1.92
CA ASN A 139 -11.01 -19.28 -3.02
C ASN A 139 -10.46 -18.87 -4.39
N LEU A 140 -9.15 -18.67 -4.50
CA LEU A 140 -8.53 -18.04 -5.68
C LEU A 140 -7.70 -18.96 -6.58
N PHE A 141 -7.77 -20.27 -6.37
CA PHE A 141 -7.01 -21.20 -7.18
C PHE A 141 -7.86 -21.78 -8.31
N ASP A 142 -7.41 -21.53 -9.55
CA ASP A 142 -7.66 -22.47 -10.64
C ASP A 142 -6.82 -23.72 -10.40
N SER A 143 -7.42 -24.90 -10.62
CA SER A 143 -6.86 -26.22 -10.28
C SER A 143 -5.58 -26.63 -11.02
N TYR A 144 -4.93 -25.72 -11.77
CA TYR A 144 -3.89 -26.05 -12.74
C TYR A 144 -2.48 -25.46 -12.48
N SER A 145 -2.28 -24.53 -11.54
CA SER A 145 -0.93 -24.00 -11.27
C SER A 145 -0.24 -24.75 -10.12
N SER A 146 0.37 -25.87 -10.44
CA SER A 146 1.10 -26.74 -9.50
C SER A 146 2.44 -26.16 -9.02
N ILE A 147 2.86 -24.97 -9.49
CA ILE A 147 4.25 -24.51 -9.30
C ILE A 147 4.37 -23.33 -8.31
N LEU A 148 3.37 -22.43 -8.20
CA LEU A 148 3.40 -21.35 -7.21
C LEU A 148 2.00 -20.92 -6.75
N PRO A 149 1.78 -20.69 -5.45
CA PRO A 149 0.55 -20.12 -4.95
C PRO A 149 0.43 -18.65 -5.38
N MET A 150 -0.31 -18.42 -6.46
CA MET A 150 -0.27 -17.18 -7.20
C MET A 150 -1.63 -16.86 -7.79
N ILE A 151 -2.02 -15.61 -7.62
CA ILE A 151 -3.05 -14.98 -8.45
C ILE A 151 -2.46 -14.88 -9.86
N GLY A 152 -3.08 -15.58 -10.81
CA GLY A 152 -2.59 -15.72 -12.17
C GLY A 152 -3.07 -14.62 -13.12
N ASN A 153 -4.15 -13.91 -12.76
CA ASN A 153 -4.78 -12.93 -13.64
C ASN A 153 -5.44 -11.77 -12.89
N GLU A 154 -5.80 -10.75 -13.65
CA GLU A 154 -6.45 -9.53 -13.15
C GLU A 154 -7.82 -9.79 -12.54
N SER A 155 -8.62 -10.70 -13.10
CA SER A 155 -9.94 -11.04 -12.57
C SER A 155 -9.87 -11.60 -11.15
N GLN A 156 -8.91 -12.50 -10.88
CA GLN A 156 -8.65 -13.02 -9.56
C GLN A 156 -8.16 -11.91 -8.62
N PHE A 157 -7.30 -11.00 -9.09
CA PHE A 157 -6.86 -9.85 -8.29
C PHE A 157 -8.05 -8.96 -7.88
N ILE A 158 -8.89 -8.57 -8.83
CA ILE A 158 -10.09 -7.74 -8.58
C ILE A 158 -11.02 -8.42 -7.59
N ALA A 159 -11.24 -9.74 -7.74
CA ALA A 159 -12.10 -10.50 -6.83
C ALA A 159 -11.63 -10.43 -5.37
N ILE A 160 -10.33 -10.37 -5.13
CA ILE A 160 -9.75 -10.30 -3.78
C ILE A 160 -9.68 -8.87 -3.29
N TYR A 161 -9.31 -7.96 -4.17
CA TYR A 161 -9.32 -6.54 -3.89
C TYR A 161 -10.68 -6.15 -3.33
N ASN A 162 -11.78 -6.55 -3.98
CA ASN A 162 -13.14 -6.29 -3.52
C ASN A 162 -13.48 -6.98 -2.18
N LYS A 163 -12.82 -8.08 -1.83
CA LYS A 163 -13.00 -8.77 -0.53
C LYS A 163 -12.18 -8.16 0.60
N ILE A 164 -11.05 -7.50 0.31
CA ILE A 164 -10.08 -7.02 1.29
C ILE A 164 -10.10 -5.50 1.46
N ALA A 165 -10.43 -4.77 0.39
CA ALA A 165 -10.51 -3.33 0.39
C ALA A 165 -11.62 -2.90 1.36
N PRO A 166 -11.35 -1.93 2.25
CA PRO A 166 -12.38 -1.39 3.12
C PRO A 166 -13.47 -0.75 2.26
N THR A 167 -14.74 -0.98 2.61
CA THR A 167 -15.84 -0.14 2.12
C THR A 167 -15.51 1.31 2.50
N PRO A 168 -15.61 2.28 1.57
CA PRO A 168 -15.36 3.67 1.91
C PRO A 168 -16.19 4.03 3.15
N THR A 169 -15.51 4.47 4.20
CA THR A 169 -16.18 4.86 5.44
C THR A 169 -16.88 6.19 5.16
N THR A 170 -18.15 6.12 4.77
CA THR A 170 -19.00 7.31 4.68
C THR A 170 -19.15 7.84 6.11
N ARG A 171 -18.36 8.87 6.47
CA ARG A 171 -18.68 9.67 7.65
C ARG A 171 -20.00 10.35 7.34
N GLN A 172 -21.08 9.89 7.97
CA GLN A 172 -22.30 10.68 8.02
C GLN A 172 -21.93 12.00 8.68
N SER A 173 -22.12 13.10 7.95
CA SER A 173 -22.06 14.45 8.48
C SER A 173 -23.08 14.54 9.61
N GLN A 174 -22.59 14.64 10.85
CA GLN A 174 -23.38 15.12 11.99
C GLN A 174 -23.40 16.65 11.98
#